data_AF-A0A7Z0NI58-F1
#
_entry.id   AF-A0A7Z0NI58-F1
#
_cell.length_a   1.000
_cell.length_b   1.000
_cell.length_c   1.000
_cell.angle_alpha   90.00
_cell.angle_beta   90.00
_cell.angle_gamma   90.00
#
_symmetry.space_group_name_H-M   'P 1'
#
loop_
_entity.id
_entity.type
_entity.pdbx_description
1 polymer ?
#
loop_
_entity_poly.entity_id
_entity_poly.type
_entity_poly.pdbx_seq_one_letter_code
_entity_poly.pdbx_strand_id
1 'polypeptide(L)'
;MQETDINTARAGVERTIKAWADAVGRSDVPAIMAHYADDVLAFDAVQALQFKGARAYGEHWKACMEMCPGPMVFQLRDPVIHVAGDFATAYGLIRCGMIDEQGKEQASWMRMTSVYRREGDRWLIEHEHFSAPFDMKSWKAMFDLQPEGNDAVRPIPSGMNTITPHLVCQDAAGAIEFYKKAFGAMEEGRLHAPGGKIAHACLRIGDATVFLVDETPEWGAMGPKQLKGTPVSIHLYVRDVDAQAKKLEEAGATAVLPVQDMFWGDRYGMYEDPYGHRWSIASHIKDLSLEEVEEAGRKAMASGEMCASQAQAGA
;
A
#
# COMPACT_ATOMS: atom_id res chain seq x y z
N MET A 1 18.30 14.32 4.35
CA MET A 1 17.97 12.88 4.44
C MET A 1 16.76 12.69 3.56
N GLN A 2 16.89 12.00 2.41
CA GLN A 2 15.75 11.79 1.52
C GLN A 2 14.72 10.94 2.27
N GLU A 3 13.51 11.45 2.42
CA GLU A 3 12.39 10.69 2.95
C GLU A 3 12.15 9.51 2.00
N THR A 4 12.20 8.29 2.52
CA THR A 4 11.98 7.09 1.70
C THR A 4 10.56 7.12 1.17
N ASP A 5 10.43 6.92 -0.14
CA ASP A 5 9.16 6.80 -0.82
C ASP A 5 8.24 5.80 -0.10
N ILE A 6 6.96 6.17 0.06
CA ILE A 6 6.00 5.45 0.90
C ILE A 6 5.77 4.02 0.40
N ASN A 7 5.82 3.80 -0.92
CA ASN A 7 5.67 2.47 -1.52
C ASN A 7 6.89 1.60 -1.20
N THR A 8 8.09 2.18 -1.33
CA THR A 8 9.34 1.49 -0.98
C THR A 8 9.37 1.09 0.50
N ALA A 9 8.96 2.01 1.37
CA ALA A 9 8.88 1.77 2.81
C ALA A 9 7.84 0.69 3.16
N ARG A 10 6.64 0.77 2.59
CA ARG A 10 5.58 -0.26 2.73
C ARG A 10 6.07 -1.64 2.29
N ALA A 11 6.67 -1.72 1.11
CA ALA A 11 7.23 -2.97 0.60
C ALA A 11 8.32 -3.54 1.52
N GLY A 12 9.09 -2.68 2.19
CA GLY A 12 10.05 -3.08 3.23
C GLY A 12 9.40 -3.72 4.45
N VAL A 13 8.29 -3.15 4.93
CA VAL A 13 7.51 -3.69 6.05
C VAL A 13 6.85 -5.01 5.66
N GLU A 14 6.24 -5.09 4.47
CA GLU A 14 5.62 -6.33 3.94
C GLU A 14 6.65 -7.48 3.82
N ARG A 15 7.86 -7.18 3.32
CA ARG A 15 8.97 -8.16 3.30
C ARG A 15 9.36 -8.61 4.70
N THR A 16 9.39 -7.69 5.66
CA THR A 16 9.75 -7.99 7.05
C THR A 16 8.70 -8.90 7.71
N ILE A 17 7.40 -8.59 7.55
CA ILE A 17 6.29 -9.43 8.02
C ILE A 17 6.40 -10.84 7.45
N LYS A 18 6.61 -10.96 6.13
CA LYS A 18 6.72 -12.26 5.47
C LYS A 18 7.93 -13.06 5.99
N ALA A 19 9.10 -12.43 6.07
CA ALA A 19 10.32 -13.08 6.55
C ALA A 19 10.21 -13.53 8.01
N TRP A 20 9.60 -12.70 8.85
CA TRP A 20 9.31 -13.04 10.25
C TRP A 20 8.33 -14.21 10.35
N ALA A 21 7.21 -14.19 9.62
CA ALA A 21 6.24 -15.30 9.62
C ALA A 21 6.88 -16.61 9.09
N ASP A 22 7.73 -16.53 8.07
CA ASP A 22 8.50 -17.67 7.57
C ASP A 22 9.46 -18.21 8.65
N ALA A 23 10.08 -17.35 9.47
CA ALA A 23 10.94 -17.76 10.58
C ALA A 23 10.15 -18.43 11.71
N VAL A 24 8.96 -17.91 12.04
CA VAL A 24 8.03 -18.52 13.00
C VAL A 24 7.58 -19.90 12.52
N GLY A 25 7.23 -20.04 11.23
CA GLY A 25 6.83 -21.34 10.65
C GLY A 25 7.94 -22.40 10.66
N ARG A 26 9.21 -22.00 10.73
CA ARG A 26 10.37 -22.91 10.90
C ARG A 26 10.76 -23.14 12.37
N SER A 27 10.05 -22.52 13.31
CA SER A 27 10.38 -22.54 14.74
C SER A 27 11.82 -22.09 15.05
N ASP A 28 12.36 -21.17 14.23
CA ASP A 28 13.74 -20.69 14.31
C ASP A 28 13.81 -19.42 15.17
N VAL A 29 13.89 -19.58 16.49
CA VAL A 29 13.88 -18.46 17.45
C VAL A 29 14.98 -17.42 17.17
N PRO A 30 16.24 -17.79 16.87
CA PRO A 30 17.24 -16.81 16.46
C PRO A 30 16.82 -16.00 15.22
N ALA A 31 16.25 -16.63 14.19
CA ALA A 31 15.77 -15.92 13.01
C ALA A 31 14.53 -15.05 13.31
N ILE A 32 13.61 -15.50 14.16
CA ILE A 32 12.46 -14.71 14.64
C ILE A 32 12.99 -13.44 15.32
N MET A 33 13.88 -13.61 16.31
CA MET A 33 14.39 -12.50 17.10
C MET A 33 15.26 -11.53 16.31
N ALA A 34 15.84 -11.95 15.18
CA ALA A 34 16.57 -11.05 14.28
C ALA A 34 15.69 -9.96 13.64
N HIS A 35 14.37 -10.09 13.68
CA HIS A 35 13.44 -9.07 13.19
C HIS A 35 13.01 -8.05 14.25
N TYR A 36 13.41 -8.21 15.51
CA TYR A 36 13.04 -7.30 16.59
C TYR A 36 14.13 -6.28 16.88
N ALA A 37 13.72 -5.11 17.38
CA ALA A 37 14.63 -4.17 17.99
C ALA A 37 15.11 -4.68 19.36
N ASP A 38 16.33 -4.34 19.76
CA ASP A 38 16.91 -4.77 21.04
C ASP A 38 16.05 -4.32 22.24
N ASP A 39 15.37 -3.19 22.10
CA ASP A 39 14.51 -2.55 23.09
C ASP A 39 13.01 -2.87 22.91
N VAL A 40 12.66 -3.92 22.17
CA VAL A 40 11.26 -4.32 21.93
C VAL A 40 10.43 -4.35 23.21
N LEU A 41 9.23 -3.80 23.15
CA LEU A 41 8.19 -3.99 24.16
C LEU A 41 7.10 -4.90 23.61
N ALA A 42 6.88 -6.07 24.21
CA ALA A 42 5.88 -7.03 23.73
C ALA A 42 4.77 -7.28 24.77
N PHE A 43 3.53 -7.25 24.32
CA PHE A 43 2.35 -7.73 25.05
C PHE A 43 1.91 -9.04 24.41
N ASP A 44 2.43 -10.17 24.89
CA ASP A 44 2.02 -11.46 24.36
C ASP A 44 0.65 -11.89 24.94
N ALA A 45 -0.04 -12.77 24.24
CA ALA A 45 -1.36 -13.27 24.62
C ALA A 45 -1.32 -14.13 25.89
N VAL A 46 -0.14 -14.57 26.33
CA VAL A 46 0.04 -15.55 27.41
C VAL A 46 1.15 -15.16 28.40
N GLN A 47 1.07 -15.78 29.57
CA GLN A 47 2.04 -15.72 30.67
C GLN A 47 2.19 -14.39 31.40
N ALA A 48 2.62 -13.32 30.74
CA ALA A 48 2.98 -12.05 31.39
C ALA A 48 2.22 -10.87 30.80
N LEU A 49 2.06 -9.80 31.59
CA LEU A 49 1.47 -8.54 31.10
C LEU A 49 2.32 -7.89 30.01
N GLN A 50 3.64 -8.05 30.08
CA GLN A 50 4.58 -7.53 29.08
C GLN A 50 5.95 -8.20 29.22
N PHE A 51 6.69 -8.22 28.11
CA PHE A 51 8.11 -8.55 28.04
C PHE A 51 8.88 -7.33 27.55
N LYS A 52 10.04 -7.06 28.16
CA LYS A 52 10.85 -5.87 27.87
C LYS A 52 12.24 -6.29 27.38
N GLY A 53 12.58 -5.88 26.16
CA GLY A 53 13.83 -6.14 25.49
C GLY A 53 13.88 -7.51 24.82
N ALA A 54 14.71 -7.60 23.77
CA ALA A 54 14.79 -8.76 22.89
C ALA A 54 15.20 -10.04 23.63
N ARG A 55 16.05 -9.95 24.66
CA ARG A 55 16.44 -11.12 25.45
C ARG A 55 15.25 -11.75 26.18
N ALA A 56 14.50 -10.96 26.92
CA ALA A 56 13.37 -11.46 27.72
C ALA A 56 12.28 -12.04 26.82
N TYR A 57 12.00 -11.36 25.70
CA TYR A 57 11.00 -11.85 24.76
C TYR A 57 11.48 -13.07 23.96
N GLY A 58 12.77 -13.16 23.63
CA GLY A 58 13.36 -14.34 22.99
C GLY A 58 13.35 -15.59 23.88
N GLU A 59 13.58 -15.42 25.19
CA GLU A 59 13.40 -16.50 26.17
C GLU A 59 11.93 -16.97 26.22
N HIS A 60 10.98 -16.04 26.13
CA HIS A 60 9.55 -16.36 26.04
C HIS A 60 9.20 -17.12 24.75
N TRP A 61 9.64 -16.64 23.58
CA TRP A 61 9.47 -17.32 22.30
C TRP A 61 9.99 -18.76 22.34
N LYS A 62 11.18 -18.97 22.90
CA LYS A 62 11.76 -20.31 23.07
C LYS A 62 10.86 -21.21 23.91
N ALA A 63 10.36 -20.72 25.05
CA ALA A 63 9.44 -21.48 25.89
C ALA A 63 8.12 -21.81 25.16
N CYS A 64 7.57 -20.88 24.38
CA CYS A 64 6.37 -21.10 23.57
C CYS A 64 6.59 -22.18 22.50
N MET A 65 7.75 -22.19 21.83
CA MET A 65 8.11 -23.21 20.84
C MET A 65 8.27 -24.60 21.45
N GLU A 66 8.84 -24.70 22.66
CA GLU A 66 8.97 -25.97 23.39
C GLU A 66 7.60 -26.58 23.78
N MET A 67 6.59 -25.73 24.00
CA MET A 67 5.21 -26.17 24.28
C MET A 67 4.44 -26.60 23.03
N CYS A 68 4.93 -26.27 21.83
CA CYS A 68 4.30 -26.55 20.55
C CYS A 68 5.26 -27.34 19.63
N PRO A 69 5.44 -28.66 19.83
CA PRO A 69 6.49 -29.44 19.16
C PRO A 69 6.25 -29.70 17.67
N GLY A 70 5.04 -29.42 17.16
CA GLY A 70 4.68 -29.60 15.76
C GLY A 70 4.90 -28.33 14.92
N PRO A 71 4.76 -28.41 13.58
CA PRO A 71 4.89 -27.24 12.71
C PRO A 71 3.96 -26.11 13.15
N MET A 72 4.51 -24.91 13.31
CA MET A 72 3.74 -23.75 13.73
C MET A 72 2.83 -23.25 12.60
N VAL A 73 1.59 -22.94 12.94
CA VAL A 73 0.66 -22.18 12.09
C VAL A 73 0.75 -20.73 12.54
N PHE A 74 1.26 -19.86 11.68
CA PHE A 74 1.36 -18.42 11.94
C PHE A 74 1.04 -17.66 10.66
N GLN A 75 -0.22 -17.31 10.46
CA GLN A 75 -0.70 -16.70 9.22
C GLN A 75 -1.44 -15.40 9.53
N LEU A 76 -0.81 -14.28 9.21
CA LEU A 76 -1.43 -12.96 9.31
C LEU A 76 -2.40 -12.78 8.14
N ARG A 77 -3.68 -12.53 8.45
CA ARG A 77 -4.73 -12.33 7.45
C ARG A 77 -4.84 -10.86 7.11
N ASP A 78 -4.43 -10.52 5.89
CA ASP A 78 -4.65 -9.22 5.25
C ASP A 78 -4.35 -8.03 6.16
N PRO A 79 -3.10 -7.90 6.66
CA PRO A 79 -2.78 -6.85 7.61
C PRO A 79 -3.04 -5.47 7.00
N VAL A 80 -3.65 -4.60 7.80
CA VAL A 80 -3.66 -3.17 7.50
C VAL A 80 -2.29 -2.63 7.84
N ILE A 81 -1.62 -2.05 6.84
CA ILE A 81 -0.26 -1.50 6.99
C ILE A 81 -0.32 0.00 6.72
N HIS A 82 0.17 0.78 7.67
CA HIS A 82 0.39 2.22 7.54
C HIS A 82 1.86 2.53 7.70
N VAL A 83 2.35 3.48 6.90
CA VAL A 83 3.75 3.89 6.91
C VAL A 83 3.84 5.41 6.97
N ALA A 84 4.66 5.92 7.89
CA ALA A 84 4.92 7.34 8.06
C ALA A 84 6.40 7.55 8.39
N GLY A 85 7.17 7.98 7.40
CA GLY A 85 8.61 8.22 7.55
C GLY A 85 9.36 6.94 7.92
N ASP A 86 9.98 6.94 9.10
CA ASP A 86 10.75 5.81 9.63
C ASP A 86 9.95 4.91 10.59
N PHE A 87 8.63 5.10 10.66
CA PHE A 87 7.71 4.28 11.45
C PHE A 87 6.64 3.62 10.58
N ALA A 88 6.21 2.43 10.98
CA ALA A 88 5.07 1.75 10.38
C ALA A 88 4.28 0.97 11.43
N THR A 89 3.01 0.75 11.15
CA THR A 89 2.14 -0.14 11.94
C THR A 89 1.56 -1.19 11.03
N ALA A 90 1.50 -2.44 11.48
CA ALA A 90 0.74 -3.50 10.86
C ALA A 90 -0.20 -4.14 11.89
N TYR A 91 -1.48 -4.25 11.59
CA TYR A 91 -2.43 -4.90 12.49
C TYR A 91 -3.50 -5.68 11.73
N GLY A 92 -4.01 -6.72 12.37
CA GLY A 92 -4.99 -7.61 11.75
C GLY A 92 -5.28 -8.84 12.59
N LEU A 93 -5.91 -9.83 11.96
CA LEU A 93 -6.16 -11.13 12.56
C LEU A 93 -5.02 -12.08 12.20
N ILE A 94 -4.58 -12.88 13.17
CA ILE A 94 -3.54 -13.88 12.97
C ILE A 94 -4.05 -15.26 13.35
N ARG A 95 -3.86 -16.22 12.44
CA ARG A 95 -4.09 -17.64 12.71
C ARG A 95 -2.83 -18.18 13.38
N CYS A 96 -2.93 -18.53 14.65
CA CYS A 96 -1.82 -18.98 15.48
C CYS A 96 -2.11 -20.36 16.07
N GLY A 97 -1.14 -21.27 15.99
CA GLY A 97 -1.23 -22.58 16.60
C GLY A 97 -0.16 -23.53 16.09
N MET A 98 -0.48 -24.82 16.09
CA MET A 98 0.42 -25.86 15.61
C MET A 98 -0.33 -26.93 14.84
N ILE A 99 0.39 -27.70 14.03
CA ILE A 99 -0.10 -28.96 13.46
C ILE A 99 0.34 -30.08 14.40
N ASP A 100 -0.61 -30.89 14.88
CA ASP A 100 -0.29 -32.02 15.76
C ASP A 100 0.31 -33.22 15.00
N GLU A 101 0.73 -34.25 15.74
CA GLU A 101 1.35 -35.47 15.17
C GLU A 101 0.44 -36.22 14.18
N GLN A 102 -0.87 -35.99 14.24
CA GLN A 102 -1.85 -36.61 13.34
C GLN A 102 -2.10 -35.76 12.08
N GLY A 103 -1.39 -34.64 11.93
CA GLY A 103 -1.56 -33.70 10.82
C GLY A 103 -2.77 -32.79 10.98
N LYS A 104 -3.39 -32.73 12.17
CA LYS A 104 -4.54 -31.86 12.41
C LYS A 104 -4.08 -30.49 12.91
N GLU A 105 -4.64 -29.44 12.32
CA GLU A 105 -4.41 -28.06 12.77
C GLU A 105 -5.09 -27.82 14.13
N GLN A 106 -4.29 -27.39 15.10
CA GLN A 106 -4.67 -26.92 16.42
C GLN A 106 -4.34 -25.43 16.49
N ALA A 107 -5.14 -24.62 15.79
CA ALA A 107 -4.92 -23.17 15.68
C ALA A 107 -6.21 -22.37 15.90
N SER A 108 -6.00 -21.13 16.33
CA SER A 108 -7.04 -20.19 16.68
C SER A 108 -6.76 -18.83 16.05
N TRP A 109 -7.82 -18.05 15.86
CA TRP A 109 -7.68 -16.65 15.45
C TRP A 109 -7.41 -15.77 16.67
N MET A 110 -6.38 -14.95 16.57
CA MET A 110 -6.04 -13.90 17.54
C MET A 110 -5.94 -12.55 16.82
N ARG A 111 -5.80 -11.47 17.58
CA ARG A 111 -5.50 -10.14 17.05
C ARG A 111 -4.01 -9.88 17.24
N MET A 112 -3.40 -9.27 16.24
CA MET A 112 -2.00 -8.86 16.26
C MET A 112 -1.90 -7.38 15.91
N THR A 113 -1.04 -6.67 16.62
CA THR A 113 -0.55 -5.33 16.24
C THR A 113 0.95 -5.32 16.40
N SER A 114 1.66 -4.92 15.35
CA SER A 114 3.11 -4.73 15.38
C SER A 114 3.45 -3.32 14.91
N VAL A 115 4.37 -2.69 15.62
CA VAL A 115 4.93 -1.39 15.26
C VAL A 115 6.37 -1.63 14.85
N TYR A 116 6.76 -0.97 13.76
CA TYR A 116 8.05 -1.11 13.14
C TYR A 116 8.76 0.24 13.14
N ARG A 117 10.05 0.20 13.43
CA ARG A 117 10.97 1.33 13.27
C ARG A 117 12.03 0.97 12.25
N ARG A 118 12.39 1.93 11.39
CA ARG A 118 13.47 1.76 10.41
C ARG A 118 14.83 2.05 11.05
N GLU A 119 15.77 1.14 10.85
CA GLU A 119 17.18 1.30 11.21
C GLU A 119 18.05 1.00 9.99
N GLY A 120 18.61 2.05 9.38
CA GLY A 120 19.27 1.94 8.08
C GLY A 120 18.31 1.43 7.02
N ASP A 121 18.64 0.31 6.38
CA ASP A 121 17.82 -0.35 5.34
C ASP A 121 16.88 -1.43 5.90
N ARG A 122 16.84 -1.61 7.23
CA ARG A 122 16.05 -2.66 7.89
C ARG A 122 14.86 -2.06 8.60
N TRP A 123 13.74 -2.77 8.55
CA TRP A 123 12.60 -2.55 9.43
C TRP A 123 12.67 -3.56 10.57
N LEU A 124 12.59 -3.07 11.81
CA LEU A 124 12.61 -3.88 13.02
C LEU A 124 11.30 -3.71 13.79
N ILE A 125 10.79 -4.78 14.37
CA ILE A 125 9.64 -4.77 15.25
C ILE A 125 10.06 -4.16 16.59
N GLU A 126 9.56 -2.97 16.91
CA GLU A 126 9.84 -2.29 18.18
C GLU A 126 8.73 -2.52 19.22
N HIS A 127 7.51 -2.80 18.76
CA HIS A 127 6.40 -3.15 19.63
C HIS A 127 5.54 -4.24 19.00
N GLU A 128 5.05 -5.15 19.84
CA GLU A 128 4.13 -6.19 19.41
C GLU A 128 3.05 -6.45 20.47
N HIS A 129 1.84 -6.75 20.01
CA HIS A 129 0.71 -7.07 20.86
C HIS A 129 -0.12 -8.19 20.24
N PHE A 130 -0.18 -9.33 20.94
CA PHE A 130 -1.08 -10.45 20.65
C PHE A 130 -2.20 -10.53 21.69
N SER A 131 -3.42 -10.79 21.25
CA SER A 131 -4.51 -11.02 22.20
C SER A 131 -5.70 -11.78 21.62
N ALA A 132 -6.35 -12.56 22.48
CA ALA A 132 -7.67 -13.14 22.23
C ALA A 132 -8.73 -12.40 23.08
N PRO A 133 -9.95 -12.19 22.56
CA PRO A 133 -11.06 -11.72 23.39
C PRO A 133 -11.44 -12.78 24.44
N PHE A 134 -12.13 -12.36 25.50
CA PHE A 134 -12.64 -13.27 26.53
C PHE A 134 -14.15 -13.11 26.69
N ASP A 135 -14.83 -14.20 27.06
CA ASP A 135 -16.25 -14.18 27.36
C ASP A 135 -16.48 -13.56 28.75
N MET A 136 -17.31 -12.52 28.80
CA MET A 136 -17.56 -11.74 30.02
C MET A 136 -18.25 -12.53 31.14
N LYS A 137 -18.85 -13.68 30.85
CA LYS A 137 -19.54 -14.51 31.85
C LYS A 137 -18.62 -15.57 32.44
N SER A 138 -17.91 -16.29 31.58
CA SER A 138 -17.02 -17.39 31.96
C SER A 138 -15.60 -16.95 32.25
N TRP A 139 -15.21 -15.74 31.85
CA TRP A 139 -13.85 -15.19 31.94
C TRP A 139 -12.80 -16.01 31.19
N LYS A 140 -13.24 -16.82 30.23
CA LYS A 140 -12.36 -17.66 29.39
C LYS A 140 -12.04 -16.95 28.08
N ALA A 141 -10.81 -17.11 27.60
CA ALA A 141 -10.42 -16.71 26.26
C ALA A 141 -11.27 -17.43 25.20
N MET A 142 -11.65 -16.71 24.15
CA MET A 142 -12.52 -17.18 23.07
C MET A 142 -11.69 -17.51 21.84
N PHE A 143 -11.22 -18.76 21.76
CA PHE A 143 -10.34 -19.26 20.71
C PHE A 143 -11.08 -19.88 19.51
N ASP A 144 -12.40 -20.02 19.63
CA ASP A 144 -13.30 -20.62 18.64
C ASP A 144 -13.91 -19.59 17.67
N LEU A 145 -13.73 -18.29 17.94
CA LEU A 145 -14.19 -17.22 17.08
C LEU A 145 -13.61 -17.33 15.67
N GLN A 146 -14.48 -17.14 14.69
CA GLN A 146 -14.08 -17.00 13.29
C GLN A 146 -14.17 -15.52 12.91
N PRO A 147 -13.28 -15.03 12.05
CA PRO A 147 -13.43 -13.72 11.44
C PRO A 147 -14.80 -13.60 10.78
N GLU A 148 -15.40 -12.41 10.82
CA GLU A 148 -16.60 -12.12 10.04
C GLU A 148 -16.28 -12.27 8.54
N GLY A 149 -17.12 -13.03 7.84
CA GLY A 149 -16.78 -13.51 6.51
C GLY A 149 -15.95 -14.79 6.59
N ASN A 150 -16.59 -15.88 6.18
CA ASN A 150 -15.97 -17.17 5.89
C ASN A 150 -14.69 -16.95 5.05
N ASP A 151 -13.87 -17.98 4.86
CA ASP A 151 -12.87 -18.00 3.77
C ASP A 151 -13.52 -17.89 2.35
N ALA A 152 -14.78 -17.44 2.29
CA ALA A 152 -15.47 -16.95 1.12
C ALA A 152 -14.65 -15.82 0.49
N VAL A 153 -14.40 -16.02 -0.81
CA VAL A 153 -13.91 -15.03 -1.77
C VAL A 153 -14.41 -13.64 -1.39
N ARG A 154 -13.49 -12.74 -1.04
CA ARG A 154 -13.85 -11.33 -0.84
C ARG A 154 -14.24 -10.74 -2.19
N PRO A 155 -15.47 -10.23 -2.36
CA PRO A 155 -15.86 -9.62 -3.62
C PRO A 155 -15.00 -8.40 -3.98
N ILE A 156 -14.46 -7.72 -2.98
CA ILE A 156 -13.45 -6.67 -3.12
C ILE A 156 -12.15 -7.18 -2.45
N PRO A 157 -11.07 -7.42 -3.21
CA PRO A 157 -9.81 -7.90 -2.64
C PRO A 157 -9.20 -6.93 -1.63
N SER A 158 -8.39 -7.46 -0.70
CA SER A 158 -7.66 -6.62 0.26
C SER A 158 -6.72 -5.65 -0.45
N GLY A 159 -6.64 -4.41 0.02
CA GLY A 159 -5.77 -3.39 -0.57
C GLY A 159 -6.21 -2.87 -1.94
N MET A 160 -7.40 -3.25 -2.42
CA MET A 160 -8.01 -2.72 -3.64
C MET A 160 -9.06 -1.66 -3.33
N ASN A 161 -9.07 -0.61 -4.14
CA ASN A 161 -10.14 0.38 -4.13
C ASN A 161 -11.34 -0.17 -4.91
N THR A 162 -12.55 0.26 -4.54
CA THR A 162 -13.79 -0.08 -5.26
C THR A 162 -13.80 0.43 -6.70
N ILE A 163 -13.02 1.48 -6.99
CA ILE A 163 -12.79 2.03 -8.32
C ILE A 163 -11.30 1.88 -8.62
N THR A 164 -10.96 1.13 -9.67
CA THR A 164 -9.59 0.93 -10.15
C THR A 164 -9.54 1.27 -11.64
N PRO A 165 -8.86 2.36 -12.04
CA PRO A 165 -8.69 2.71 -13.45
C PRO A 165 -7.93 1.62 -14.21
N HIS A 166 -8.35 1.37 -15.45
CA HIS A 166 -7.65 0.47 -16.38
C HIS A 166 -7.08 1.27 -17.54
N LEU A 167 -5.76 1.38 -17.62
CA LEU A 167 -5.04 2.19 -18.58
C LEU A 167 -4.62 1.33 -19.77
N VAL A 168 -5.22 1.62 -20.92
CA VAL A 168 -4.85 0.98 -22.18
C VAL A 168 -3.68 1.75 -22.78
N CYS A 169 -2.59 1.06 -23.05
CA CYS A 169 -1.36 1.66 -23.58
C CYS A 169 -0.93 0.95 -24.86
N GLN A 170 -0.35 1.69 -25.81
CA GLN A 170 0.25 1.09 -27.00
C GLN A 170 1.42 0.14 -26.66
N ASP A 171 2.13 0.44 -25.56
CA ASP A 171 3.18 -0.38 -24.96
C ASP A 171 3.06 -0.30 -23.43
N ALA A 172 2.29 -1.23 -22.86
CA ALA A 172 2.07 -1.32 -21.42
C ALA A 172 3.35 -1.66 -20.64
N ALA A 173 4.30 -2.38 -21.24
CA ALA A 173 5.56 -2.72 -20.59
C ALA A 173 6.42 -1.47 -20.38
N GLY A 174 6.54 -0.62 -21.40
CA GLY A 174 7.15 0.70 -21.27
C GLY A 174 6.40 1.59 -20.29
N ALA A 175 5.06 1.55 -20.29
CA ALA A 175 4.25 2.38 -19.39
C ALA A 175 4.48 2.03 -17.92
N ILE A 176 4.65 0.76 -17.60
CA ILE A 176 5.04 0.31 -16.26
C ILE A 176 6.37 0.95 -15.82
N GLU A 177 7.38 0.94 -16.69
CA GLU A 177 8.69 1.53 -16.37
C GLU A 177 8.62 3.06 -16.26
N PHE A 178 7.78 3.71 -17.06
CA PHE A 178 7.47 5.12 -16.90
C PHE A 178 6.82 5.40 -15.54
N TYR A 179 5.77 4.66 -15.15
CA TYR A 179 5.07 4.90 -13.88
C TYR A 179 5.93 4.59 -12.65
N LYS A 180 6.84 3.61 -12.73
CA LYS A 180 7.87 3.38 -11.69
C LYS A 180 8.74 4.63 -11.48
N LYS A 181 9.22 5.25 -12.56
CA LYS A 181 10.09 6.43 -12.51
C LYS A 181 9.33 7.69 -12.11
N ALA A 182 8.18 7.91 -12.74
CA ALA A 182 7.36 9.11 -12.56
C ALA A 182 6.74 9.14 -11.17
N PHE A 183 6.06 8.07 -10.76
CA PHE A 183 5.19 8.06 -9.58
C PHE A 183 5.71 7.17 -8.44
N GLY A 184 6.87 6.53 -8.60
CA GLY A 184 7.32 5.50 -7.64
C GLY A 184 6.40 4.29 -7.61
N ALA A 185 5.73 3.99 -8.73
CA ALA A 185 4.76 2.89 -8.80
C ALA A 185 5.42 1.54 -8.46
N MET A 186 4.70 0.69 -7.72
CA MET A 186 5.13 -0.68 -7.42
C MET A 186 4.35 -1.67 -8.29
N GLU A 187 5.06 -2.55 -8.99
CA GLU A 187 4.43 -3.62 -9.77
C GLU A 187 4.10 -4.82 -8.88
N GLU A 188 2.80 -5.09 -8.71
CA GLU A 188 2.29 -6.17 -7.87
C GLU A 188 2.06 -7.46 -8.66
N GLY A 189 1.88 -7.37 -9.98
CA GLY A 189 1.72 -8.54 -10.83
C GLY A 189 1.56 -8.19 -12.31
N ARG A 190 1.93 -9.14 -13.17
CA ARG A 190 1.84 -9.02 -14.63
C ARG A 190 1.45 -10.36 -15.25
N LEU A 191 0.49 -10.30 -16.17
CA LEU A 191 0.02 -11.42 -16.99
C LEU A 191 0.26 -11.09 -18.46
N HIS A 192 0.88 -12.03 -19.18
CA HIS A 192 1.14 -11.91 -20.60
C HIS A 192 0.07 -12.63 -21.40
N ALA A 193 -0.39 -12.01 -22.48
CA ALA A 193 -1.13 -12.65 -23.55
C ALA A 193 -0.20 -13.48 -24.45
N PRO A 194 -0.73 -14.42 -25.24
CA PRO A 194 0.00 -15.00 -26.36
C PRO A 194 0.59 -13.91 -27.27
N GLY A 195 1.84 -14.08 -27.69
CA GLY A 195 2.55 -13.06 -28.48
C GLY A 195 3.29 -11.99 -27.67
N GLY A 196 3.31 -12.10 -26.33
CA GLY A 196 4.18 -11.29 -25.47
C GLY A 196 3.60 -9.93 -25.04
N LYS A 197 2.41 -9.58 -25.51
CA LYS A 197 1.65 -8.42 -25.01
C LYS A 197 1.26 -8.63 -23.55
N ILE A 198 1.09 -7.54 -22.80
CA ILE A 198 0.52 -7.55 -21.45
C ILE A 198 -1.00 -7.62 -21.56
N ALA A 199 -1.57 -8.74 -21.10
CA ALA A 199 -3.01 -8.91 -20.97
C ALA A 199 -3.56 -8.18 -19.75
N HIS A 200 -2.74 -8.06 -18.70
CA HIS A 200 -3.08 -7.35 -17.47
C HIS A 200 -1.81 -7.11 -16.65
N ALA A 201 -1.68 -5.92 -16.06
CA ALA A 201 -0.71 -5.64 -15.01
C ALA A 201 -1.36 -4.83 -13.90
N CYS A 202 -0.90 -5.04 -12.68
CA CYS A 202 -1.36 -4.36 -11.47
C CYS A 202 -0.24 -3.51 -10.91
N LEU A 203 -0.45 -2.19 -10.85
CA LEU A 203 0.48 -1.24 -10.25
C LEU A 203 -0.16 -0.54 -9.06
N ARG A 204 0.59 -0.42 -7.97
CA ARG A 204 0.23 0.44 -6.84
C ARG A 204 0.95 1.77 -6.92
N ILE A 205 0.20 2.86 -6.72
CA ILE A 205 0.70 4.22 -6.63
C ILE A 205 0.14 4.83 -5.34
N GLY A 206 0.99 4.94 -4.31
CA GLY A 206 0.55 5.37 -2.99
C GLY A 206 -0.35 4.31 -2.35
N ASP A 207 -1.56 4.70 -1.98
CA ASP A 207 -2.58 3.79 -1.44
C ASP A 207 -3.55 3.26 -2.51
N ALA A 208 -3.45 3.73 -3.75
CA ALA A 208 -4.35 3.37 -4.84
C ALA A 208 -3.74 2.40 -5.84
N THR A 209 -4.59 1.62 -6.51
CA THR A 209 -4.19 0.72 -7.60
C THR A 209 -4.62 1.27 -8.95
N VAL A 210 -3.79 1.05 -9.97
CA VAL A 210 -4.14 1.18 -11.39
C VAL A 210 -3.80 -0.10 -12.13
N PHE A 211 -4.61 -0.45 -13.11
CA PHE A 211 -4.36 -1.59 -13.98
C PHE A 211 -3.86 -1.12 -15.34
N LEU A 212 -3.05 -1.94 -16.00
CA LEU A 212 -2.56 -1.67 -17.35
C LEU A 212 -2.81 -2.85 -18.28
N VAL A 213 -3.02 -2.54 -19.54
CA VAL A 213 -3.14 -3.52 -20.63
C VAL A 213 -2.59 -2.94 -21.93
N ASP A 214 -2.04 -3.80 -22.77
CA ASP A 214 -1.72 -3.40 -24.14
C ASP A 214 -2.98 -3.16 -24.97
N GLU A 215 -2.87 -2.29 -25.97
CA GLU A 215 -3.92 -2.12 -26.98
C GLU A 215 -4.29 -3.46 -27.64
N THR A 216 -5.59 -3.75 -27.62
CA THR A 216 -6.24 -4.87 -28.32
C THR A 216 -7.50 -4.34 -29.02
N PRO A 217 -7.35 -3.63 -30.16
CA PRO A 217 -8.47 -3.02 -30.88
C PRO A 217 -9.57 -4.02 -31.26
N GLU A 218 -9.20 -5.28 -31.51
CA GLU A 218 -10.10 -6.39 -31.76
C GLU A 218 -11.11 -6.64 -30.63
N TRP A 219 -10.77 -6.25 -29.39
CA TRP A 219 -11.61 -6.36 -28.19
C TRP A 219 -12.07 -4.99 -27.68
N GLY A 220 -11.87 -3.94 -28.49
CA GLY A 220 -12.28 -2.57 -28.16
C GLY A 220 -11.38 -1.85 -27.15
N ALA A 221 -10.24 -2.41 -26.77
CA ALA A 221 -9.27 -1.75 -25.90
C ALA A 221 -8.30 -0.91 -26.74
N MET A 222 -8.59 0.39 -26.84
CA MET A 222 -7.78 1.37 -27.56
C MET A 222 -7.24 2.41 -26.59
N GLY A 223 -5.95 2.78 -26.72
CA GLY A 223 -5.32 3.80 -25.89
C GLY A 223 -5.62 5.22 -26.37
N PRO A 224 -5.27 6.24 -25.57
CA PRO A 224 -5.55 7.63 -25.87
C PRO A 224 -5.02 8.11 -27.22
N LYS A 225 -3.83 7.66 -27.63
CA LYS A 225 -3.22 8.04 -28.92
C LYS A 225 -4.04 7.56 -30.10
N GLN A 226 -4.56 6.34 -30.04
CA GLN A 226 -5.42 5.80 -31.11
C GLN A 226 -6.78 6.49 -31.12
N LEU A 227 -7.32 6.82 -29.95
CA LEU A 227 -8.57 7.56 -29.78
C LEU A 227 -8.43 9.07 -30.07
N LYS A 228 -7.21 9.58 -30.23
CA LYS A 228 -6.88 11.01 -30.39
C LYS A 228 -7.39 11.88 -29.23
N GLY A 229 -7.33 11.34 -28.02
CA GLY A 229 -7.68 12.06 -26.81
C GLY A 229 -7.90 11.13 -25.61
N THR A 230 -7.91 11.72 -24.42
CA THR A 230 -8.27 11.04 -23.17
C THR A 230 -9.38 11.81 -22.46
N PRO A 231 -10.56 11.20 -22.24
CA PRO A 231 -11.69 11.88 -21.61
C PRO A 231 -11.61 11.85 -20.08
N VAL A 232 -10.67 11.11 -19.51
CA VAL A 232 -10.49 10.95 -18.06
C VAL A 232 -9.15 11.54 -17.65
N SER A 233 -9.15 12.31 -16.57
CA SER A 233 -7.93 12.71 -15.87
C SER A 233 -7.86 11.97 -14.54
N ILE A 234 -6.72 11.38 -14.23
CA ILE A 234 -6.48 10.68 -12.97
C ILE A 234 -5.85 11.67 -12.01
N HIS A 235 -6.44 11.84 -10.83
CA HIS A 235 -6.04 12.87 -9.87
C HIS A 235 -5.28 12.26 -8.69
N LEU A 236 -4.11 12.83 -8.38
CA LEU A 236 -3.25 12.39 -7.30
C LEU A 236 -2.98 13.54 -6.36
N TYR A 237 -3.30 13.36 -5.08
CA TYR A 237 -2.69 14.15 -4.04
C TYR A 237 -1.29 13.62 -3.75
N VAL A 238 -0.32 14.52 -3.73
CA VAL A 238 1.08 14.25 -3.41
C VAL A 238 1.55 15.21 -2.34
N ARG A 239 2.58 14.81 -1.57
CA ARG A 239 3.11 15.63 -0.49
C ARG A 239 3.78 16.92 -0.99
N ASP A 240 4.48 16.84 -2.12
CA ASP A 240 5.19 17.95 -2.74
C ASP A 240 4.96 17.91 -4.25
N VAL A 241 4.11 18.82 -4.73
CA VAL A 241 3.71 18.89 -6.14
C VAL A 241 4.86 19.32 -7.05
N ASP A 242 5.76 20.20 -6.59
CA ASP A 242 6.88 20.69 -7.41
C ASP A 242 7.92 19.59 -7.61
N ALA A 243 8.23 18.84 -6.56
CA ALA A 243 9.12 17.69 -6.64
C ALA A 243 8.53 16.59 -7.55
N GLN A 244 7.22 16.38 -7.49
CA GLN A 244 6.53 15.40 -8.34
C GLN A 244 6.47 15.83 -9.80
N ALA A 245 6.20 17.12 -10.08
CA ALA A 245 6.25 17.72 -11.41
C ALA A 245 7.59 17.50 -12.09
N LYS A 246 8.68 17.76 -11.37
CA LYS A 246 10.04 17.52 -11.87
C LYS A 246 10.27 16.05 -12.27
N LYS A 247 9.83 15.09 -11.44
CA LYS A 247 9.94 13.66 -11.77
C LYS A 247 9.14 13.28 -13.02
N LEU A 248 7.96 13.86 -13.19
CA LEU A 248 7.12 13.63 -14.37
C LEU A 248 7.81 14.10 -15.64
N GLU A 249 8.33 15.33 -15.63
CA GLU A 249 9.04 15.93 -16.76
C GLU A 249 10.32 15.16 -17.09
N GLU A 250 11.11 14.78 -16.09
CA GLU A 250 12.31 13.95 -16.25
C GLU A 250 11.99 12.54 -16.79
N ALA A 251 10.82 11.99 -16.45
CA ALA A 251 10.34 10.71 -16.98
C ALA A 251 9.75 10.83 -18.40
N GLY A 252 9.54 12.05 -18.91
CA GLY A 252 9.06 12.32 -20.28
C GLY A 252 7.58 12.69 -20.39
N ALA A 253 6.90 13.03 -19.29
CA ALA A 253 5.57 13.62 -19.35
C ALA A 253 5.61 15.08 -19.81
N THR A 254 4.54 15.53 -20.46
CA THR A 254 4.41 16.91 -20.96
C THR A 254 3.43 17.68 -20.08
N ALA A 255 3.83 18.86 -19.58
CA ALA A 255 2.92 19.74 -18.85
C ALA A 255 1.80 20.25 -19.78
N VAL A 256 0.55 19.91 -19.44
CA VAL A 256 -0.67 20.46 -20.06
C VAL A 256 -1.09 21.72 -19.32
N LEU A 257 -0.93 21.71 -17.99
CA LEU A 257 -1.06 22.84 -17.10
C LEU A 257 0.16 22.87 -16.18
N PRO A 258 1.09 23.84 -16.33
CA PRO A 258 2.19 24.01 -15.39
C PRO A 258 1.71 24.18 -13.96
N VAL A 259 2.53 23.75 -13.00
CA VAL A 259 2.18 23.86 -11.58
C VAL A 259 1.95 25.31 -11.17
N GLN A 260 0.80 25.57 -10.54
CA GLN A 260 0.44 26.87 -10.00
C GLN A 260 -0.52 26.72 -8.81
N ASP A 261 -0.66 27.78 -8.02
CA ASP A 261 -1.61 27.82 -6.93
C ASP A 261 -3.02 28.09 -7.50
N MET A 262 -3.98 27.28 -7.10
CA MET A 262 -5.36 27.36 -7.60
C MET A 262 -6.28 27.99 -6.58
N PHE A 263 -7.36 28.61 -7.09
CA PHE A 263 -8.33 29.34 -6.27
C PHE A 263 -9.06 28.47 -5.23
N TRP A 264 -9.00 27.14 -5.37
CA TRP A 264 -9.57 26.18 -4.44
C TRP A 264 -8.60 25.69 -3.36
N GLY A 265 -7.42 26.29 -3.23
CA GLY A 265 -6.51 26.05 -2.10
C GLY A 265 -5.46 24.97 -2.32
N ASP A 266 -5.33 24.45 -3.54
CA ASP A 266 -4.28 23.51 -3.90
C ASP A 266 -3.19 24.16 -4.74
N ARG A 267 -1.96 23.67 -4.58
CA ARG A 267 -0.93 23.80 -5.59
C ARG A 267 -1.10 22.65 -6.59
N TYR A 268 -1.38 22.95 -7.85
CA TYR A 268 -1.92 21.98 -8.82
C TYR A 268 -1.20 22.06 -10.17
N GLY A 269 -0.99 20.90 -10.80
CA GLY A 269 -0.53 20.80 -12.19
C GLY A 269 -1.21 19.65 -12.93
N MET A 270 -1.17 19.67 -14.26
CA MET A 270 -1.70 18.62 -15.11
C MET A 270 -0.71 18.24 -16.21
N TYR A 271 -0.53 16.95 -16.42
CA TYR A 271 0.48 16.36 -17.28
C TYR A 271 -0.14 15.30 -18.19
N GLU A 272 0.33 15.23 -19.43
CA GLU A 272 0.08 14.13 -20.33
C GLU A 272 1.28 13.20 -20.33
N ASP A 273 1.05 11.91 -20.08
CA ASP A 273 2.13 10.92 -20.09
C ASP A 273 2.51 10.50 -21.52
N PRO A 274 3.64 9.78 -21.73
CA PRO A 274 4.07 9.34 -23.05
C PRO A 274 3.07 8.45 -23.79
N TYR A 275 2.04 7.94 -23.13
CA TYR A 275 0.99 7.06 -23.66
C TYR A 275 -0.32 7.81 -23.92
N GLY A 276 -0.36 9.11 -23.59
CA GLY A 276 -1.47 10.02 -23.84
C GLY A 276 -2.52 10.07 -22.72
N HIS A 277 -2.27 9.45 -21.56
CA HIS A 277 -3.17 9.58 -20.41
C HIS A 277 -2.91 10.89 -19.66
N ARG A 278 -3.98 11.48 -19.11
CA ARG A 278 -3.90 12.72 -18.34
C ARG A 278 -3.85 12.44 -16.85
N TRP A 279 -2.86 13.03 -16.21
CA TRP A 279 -2.63 12.97 -14.78
C TRP A 279 -2.65 14.38 -14.21
N SER A 280 -3.38 14.57 -13.12
CA SER A 280 -3.28 15.80 -12.33
C SER A 280 -2.64 15.49 -10.99
N ILE A 281 -1.79 16.41 -10.54
CA ILE A 281 -1.09 16.33 -9.27
C ILE A 281 -1.45 17.55 -8.44
N ALA A 282 -1.70 17.34 -7.15
CA ALA A 282 -2.07 18.40 -6.23
C ALA A 282 -1.40 18.23 -4.86
N SER A 283 -1.02 19.33 -4.24
CA SER A 283 -0.76 19.40 -2.80
C SER A 283 -1.71 20.42 -2.21
N HIS A 284 -2.44 20.04 -1.17
CA HIS A 284 -3.31 20.97 -0.46
C HIS A 284 -2.46 21.96 0.33
N ILE A 285 -2.63 23.26 0.08
CA ILE A 285 -1.81 24.32 0.70
C ILE A 285 -2.65 25.29 1.56
N LYS A 286 -3.97 25.30 1.40
CA LYS A 286 -4.85 26.20 2.15
C LYS A 286 -6.28 25.66 2.29
N ASP A 287 -6.74 25.53 3.53
CA ASP A 287 -8.15 25.27 3.83
C ASP A 287 -9.00 26.50 3.47
N LEU A 288 -10.07 26.28 2.72
CA LEU A 288 -11.04 27.29 2.30
C LEU A 288 -12.46 26.78 2.53
N SER A 289 -13.36 27.68 2.90
CA SER A 289 -14.80 27.39 2.89
C SER A 289 -15.34 27.29 1.46
N LEU A 290 -16.44 26.57 1.27
CA LEU A 290 -17.11 26.46 -0.03
C LEU A 290 -17.46 27.85 -0.61
N GLU A 291 -17.90 28.79 0.23
CA GLU A 291 -18.24 30.15 -0.19
C GLU A 291 -17.01 30.91 -0.73
N GLU A 292 -15.85 30.77 -0.07
CA GLU A 292 -14.59 31.36 -0.54
C GLU A 292 -14.16 30.76 -1.89
N VAL A 293 -14.27 29.44 -2.04
CA VAL A 293 -13.93 28.75 -3.29
C VAL A 293 -14.88 29.16 -4.43
N GLU A 294 -16.19 29.25 -4.17
CA GLU A 294 -17.17 29.67 -5.16
C GLU A 294 -16.94 31.11 -5.63
N GLU A 295 -16.70 32.03 -4.69
CA GLU A 295 -16.43 33.43 -5.01
C GLU A 295 -15.12 33.60 -5.79
N ALA A 296 -14.07 32.89 -5.40
CA ALA A 296 -12.79 32.91 -6.11
C ALA A 296 -12.91 32.26 -7.50
N GLY A 297 -13.68 31.17 -7.62
CA GLY A 297 -13.95 30.49 -8.89
C GLY A 297 -14.74 31.35 -9.87
N ARG A 298 -15.75 32.09 -9.41
CA ARG A 298 -16.46 33.07 -10.25
C ARG A 298 -15.51 34.11 -10.85
N LYS A 299 -14.58 34.63 -10.04
CA LYS A 299 -13.58 35.61 -10.48
C LYS A 299 -12.61 35.02 -11.51
N ALA A 300 -12.05 33.84 -11.24
CA ALA A 300 -11.12 33.15 -12.14
C ALA A 300 -11.76 32.77 -13.50
N MET A 301 -13.04 32.41 -13.50
CA MET A 301 -13.78 32.14 -14.74
C MET A 301 -14.07 33.42 -15.53
N ALA A 302 -14.37 34.53 -14.84
CA ALA A 302 -14.63 35.82 -15.48
C ALA A 302 -13.36 36.47 -16.07
N SER A 303 -12.19 36.25 -15.47
CA SER A 303 -10.88 36.75 -15.94
C SER A 303 -10.31 35.95 -17.12
N GLY A 304 -10.84 34.75 -17.39
CA GLY A 304 -10.33 33.84 -18.42
C GLY A 304 -9.01 33.14 -18.04
N GLU A 305 -8.52 33.35 -16.81
CA GLU A 305 -7.28 32.75 -16.29
C GLU A 305 -7.33 31.22 -16.30
N MET A 306 -8.53 30.63 -16.16
CA MET A 306 -8.72 29.18 -16.27
C MET A 306 -8.72 28.66 -17.73
N CYS A 307 -9.33 29.40 -18.67
CA CYS A 307 -9.45 29.00 -20.08
C CYS A 307 -8.13 29.12 -20.86
N ALA A 308 -7.32 30.15 -20.56
CA ALA A 308 -6.06 30.39 -21.27
C ALA A 308 -5.04 29.25 -21.09
N SER A 309 -5.09 28.56 -19.95
CA SER A 309 -4.18 27.48 -19.61
C SER A 309 -4.53 26.13 -20.25
N GLN A 310 -5.81 25.89 -20.58
CA GLN A 310 -6.26 24.68 -21.28
C GLN A 310 -6.15 24.78 -22.82
N ALA A 311 -6.15 26.00 -23.36
CA ALA A 311 -6.14 26.26 -24.80
C ALA A 311 -4.74 26.15 -25.45
N GLN A 312 -3.66 26.24 -24.68
CA GLN A 312 -2.29 26.21 -25.23
C GLN A 312 -1.73 24.80 -25.48
N ALA A 313 -2.41 23.74 -25.06
CA ALA A 313 -1.98 22.35 -25.26
C ALA A 313 -2.56 21.69 -26.54
N GLY A 314 -3.12 22.47 -27.46
CA GLY A 314 -3.85 21.98 -28.63
C GLY A 314 -3.51 22.67 -29.96
N ALA A 315 -2.27 23.13 -30.15
CA ALA A 315 -1.77 23.67 -31.42
C ALA A 315 -0.52 22.91 -31.88
#